data_AF-A0A2E8UNH2-F1
#
_entry.id   AF-A0A2E8UNH2-F1
#
_cell.length_a   1.000
_cell.length_b   1.000
_cell.length_c   1.000
_cell.angle_alpha   90.00
_cell.angle_beta   90.00
_cell.angle_gamma   90.00
#
_symmetry.space_group_name_H-M   'P 1'
#
loop_
_entity.id
_entity.type
_entity.pdbx_description
1 polymer ?
#
loop_
_entity_poly.entity_id
_entity_poly.type
_entity_poly.pdbx_seq_one_letter_code
_entity_poly.pdbx_strand_id
1 'polypeptide(L)'
;MIHDRMNAELTKAKATRCLLMNLFLLPGAGSLKGGRRMAGTWQLLLLVIGTLMIVPMLLEAINQFLSLYKGIADMAETGTGDVPQSLEGLQETLLSVWSKHAGLTLGGIALTMASWIWGFFTGFSLMTEAAQREVKNQK
;
A
#
# COMPACT_ATOMS: atom_id res chain seq x y z
N MET A 1 37.31 -18.21 0.26
CA MET A 1 37.12 -18.03 1.71
C MET A 1 36.25 -16.84 2.10
N ILE A 2 35.54 -16.18 1.17
CA ILE A 2 34.62 -15.05 1.47
C ILE A 2 33.15 -15.40 1.11
N HIS A 3 32.93 -16.46 0.32
CA HIS A 3 31.58 -16.85 -0.11
C HIS A 3 30.78 -17.65 0.94
N ASP A 4 31.43 -18.16 2.00
CA ASP A 4 30.79 -18.97 3.05
C ASP A 4 30.17 -18.17 4.21
N ARG A 5 30.39 -16.84 4.30
CA ARG A 5 29.76 -16.01 5.34
C ARG A 5 28.36 -15.48 4.97
N MET A 6 27.85 -15.81 3.79
CA MET A 6 26.50 -15.38 3.35
C MET A 6 25.39 -16.38 3.65
N ASN A 7 25.71 -17.54 4.24
CA ASN A 7 24.72 -18.37 4.93
C ASN A 7 24.49 -17.78 6.34
N ALA A 8 24.14 -16.49 6.40
CA ALA A 8 23.70 -15.89 7.65
C ALA A 8 22.39 -16.59 8.02
N GLU A 9 22.49 -17.48 9.01
CA GLU A 9 21.37 -18.24 9.57
C GLU A 9 20.14 -17.34 9.70
N LEU A 10 18.97 -17.88 9.40
CA LEU A 10 17.71 -17.18 9.58
C LEU A 10 17.47 -16.99 11.08
N THR A 11 18.09 -15.97 11.66
CA THR A 11 17.94 -15.63 13.07
C THR A 11 16.57 -15.03 13.32
N LYS A 12 16.05 -15.22 14.54
CA LYS A 12 14.78 -14.60 14.96
C LYS A 12 14.78 -13.08 14.73
N ALA A 13 15.91 -12.40 14.92
CA ALA A 13 16.07 -10.97 14.65
C ALA A 13 15.89 -10.62 13.16
N LYS A 14 16.45 -11.42 12.24
CA LYS A 14 16.30 -11.21 10.79
C LYS A 14 14.87 -11.49 10.34
N ALA A 15 14.25 -12.55 10.84
CA ALA A 15 12.85 -12.88 10.55
C ALA A 15 11.88 -11.79 11.05
N THR A 16 12.13 -11.25 12.26
CA THR A 16 11.34 -10.14 12.82
C THR A 16 11.46 -8.88 11.96
N ARG A 17 12.68 -8.52 11.52
CA ARG A 17 12.87 -7.40 10.58
C ARG A 17 12.11 -7.63 9.26
N CYS A 18 12.10 -8.85 8.74
CA CYS A 18 11.33 -9.17 7.53
C CYS A 18 9.82 -9.01 7.75
N LEU A 19 9.29 -9.45 8.90
CA LEU A 19 7.88 -9.23 9.24
C LEU A 19 7.55 -7.73 9.34
N LEU A 20 8.35 -6.96 10.08
CA LEU A 20 8.14 -5.52 10.25
C LEU A 20 8.19 -4.78 8.91
N MET A 21 9.09 -5.17 8.00
CA MET A 21 9.13 -4.60 6.64
C MET A 21 7.85 -4.88 5.85
N ASN A 22 7.30 -6.09 5.93
CA ASN A 22 6.04 -6.42 5.26
C ASN A 22 4.83 -5.68 5.86
N LEU A 23 4.84 -5.38 7.16
CA LEU A 23 3.72 -4.73 7.83
C LEU A 23 3.72 -3.20 7.64
N PHE A 24 4.87 -2.56 7.86
CA PHE A 24 4.94 -1.09 7.98
C PHE A 24 5.52 -0.38 6.76
N LEU A 25 6.34 -1.05 5.95
CA LEU A 25 7.01 -0.43 4.82
C LEU A 25 6.31 -0.76 3.52
N LEU A 26 6.37 -2.02 3.13
CA LEU A 26 5.92 -2.45 1.81
C LEU A 26 5.69 -3.97 1.83
N PRO A 27 4.46 -4.43 1.55
CA PRO A 27 4.21 -5.86 1.47
C PRO A 27 5.05 -6.45 0.33
N GLY A 28 5.73 -7.55 0.63
CA GLY A 28 6.64 -8.22 -0.31
C GLY A 28 8.11 -7.89 -0.10
N ALA A 29 8.48 -6.70 0.40
CA ALA A 29 9.89 -6.34 0.59
C ALA A 29 10.60 -7.23 1.63
N GLY A 30 9.93 -7.51 2.74
CA GLY A 30 10.42 -8.43 3.77
C GLY A 30 10.46 -9.88 3.27
N SER A 31 9.47 -10.30 2.48
CA SER A 31 9.43 -11.63 1.86
C SER A 31 10.60 -11.86 0.91
N LEU A 32 10.94 -10.87 0.06
CA LEU A 32 12.10 -10.92 -0.83
C LEU A 32 13.41 -11.04 -0.05
N LYS A 33 13.60 -10.23 1.00
CA LYS A 33 14.80 -10.26 1.85
C LYS A 33 14.91 -11.53 2.69
N GLY A 34 13.77 -12.13 3.05
CA GLY A 34 13.66 -13.41 3.75
C GLY A 34 13.87 -14.63 2.87
N GLY A 35 14.17 -14.46 1.57
CA GLY A 35 14.43 -15.56 0.63
C GLY A 35 13.16 -16.13 -0.04
N ARG A 36 11.97 -15.65 0.32
CA ARG A 36 10.70 -16.06 -0.30
C ARG A 36 10.40 -15.19 -1.53
N ARG A 37 11.25 -15.32 -2.54
CA ARG A 37 11.23 -14.48 -3.76
C ARG A 37 9.87 -14.50 -4.47
N MET A 38 9.29 -15.69 -4.68
CA MET A 38 7.99 -15.81 -5.35
C MET A 38 6.85 -15.11 -4.59
N ALA A 39 6.77 -15.31 -3.27
CA ALA A 39 5.74 -14.66 -2.45
C ALA A 39 5.92 -13.14 -2.45
N GLY A 40 7.17 -12.66 -2.35
CA GLY A 40 7.47 -11.24 -2.39
C GLY A 40 7.11 -10.58 -3.73
N THR A 41 7.43 -11.22 -4.86
CA THR A 41 7.08 -10.71 -6.19
C THR A 41 5.57 -10.62 -6.37
N TRP A 42 4.80 -11.64 -5.97
CA TRP A 42 3.34 -11.60 -6.09
C TRP A 42 2.71 -10.54 -5.18
N GLN A 43 3.22 -10.36 -3.96
CA GLN A 43 2.78 -9.29 -3.06
C GLN A 43 3.03 -7.91 -3.69
N LEU A 44 4.21 -7.69 -4.27
CA LEU A 44 4.51 -6.44 -4.98
C LEU A 44 3.61 -6.21 -6.18
N LEU A 45 3.34 -7.25 -6.98
CA LEU A 45 2.46 -7.13 -8.14
C LEU A 45 1.03 -6.76 -7.74
N LEU A 46 0.48 -7.43 -6.73
CA LEU A 46 -0.85 -7.11 -6.19
C LEU A 46 -0.91 -5.68 -5.66
N LEU A 47 0.14 -5.23 -4.97
CA LEU A 47 0.26 -3.86 -4.48
C LEU A 47 0.26 -2.85 -5.63
N VAL A 48 1.08 -3.08 -6.66
CA VAL A 48 1.20 -2.17 -7.81
C VAL A 48 -0.11 -2.10 -8.57
N ILE A 49 -0.71 -3.26 -8.90
CA ILE A 49 -1.99 -3.31 -9.62
C ILE A 49 -3.09 -2.63 -8.79
N GLY A 50 -3.19 -2.96 -7.50
CA GLY A 50 -4.18 -2.36 -6.61
C GLY A 50 -4.04 -0.85 -6.50
N THR A 51 -2.80 -0.36 -6.41
CA THR A 51 -2.50 1.08 -6.38
C THR A 51 -2.89 1.75 -7.69
N LEU A 52 -2.52 1.18 -8.84
CA LEU A 52 -2.85 1.73 -10.16
C LEU A 52 -4.37 1.84 -10.39
N MET A 53 -5.17 0.95 -9.79
CA MET A 53 -6.62 1.01 -9.85
C MET A 53 -7.22 2.16 -9.02
N ILE A 54 -6.52 2.62 -7.97
CA ILE A 54 -6.97 3.73 -7.11
C ILE A 54 -6.61 5.10 -7.73
N VAL A 55 -5.53 5.16 -8.51
CA VAL A 55 -4.98 6.41 -9.07
C VAL A 55 -5.99 7.25 -9.87
N PRO A 56 -6.83 6.69 -10.77
CA PRO A 56 -7.77 7.50 -11.56
C PRO A 56 -8.76 8.29 -10.69
N MET A 57 -9.29 7.66 -9.64
CA MET A 57 -10.19 8.30 -8.69
C MET A 57 -9.49 9.47 -7.98
N LEU A 58 -8.25 9.24 -7.54
CA LEU A 58 -7.47 10.25 -6.84
C LEU A 58 -7.14 11.45 -7.76
N LEU A 59 -6.76 11.21 -9.02
CA LEU A 59 -6.46 12.27 -9.97
C LEU A 59 -7.70 13.12 -10.29
N GLU A 60 -8.86 12.49 -10.46
CA GLU A 60 -10.11 13.23 -10.72
C GLU A 60 -10.56 14.04 -9.49
N ALA A 61 -10.45 13.46 -8.29
CA ALA A 61 -10.71 14.18 -7.04
C ALA A 61 -9.76 15.38 -6.85
N ILE A 62 -8.47 15.23 -7.15
CA ILE A 62 -7.49 16.33 -7.08
C ILE A 62 -7.86 17.43 -8.09
N ASN A 63 -8.19 17.06 -9.34
CA ASN A 63 -8.56 18.04 -10.37
C ASN A 63 -9.79 18.86 -9.97
N GLN A 64 -10.80 18.22 -9.37
CA GLN A 64 -11.98 18.92 -8.85
C GLN A 64 -11.68 19.81 -7.65
N PHE A 65 -10.80 19.36 -6.75
CA PHE A 65 -10.38 20.18 -5.62
C PHE A 65 -9.58 21.40 -6.08
N LEU A 66 -8.72 21.24 -7.09
CA LEU A 66 -7.96 22.35 -7.69
C LEU A 66 -8.87 23.34 -8.41
N SER A 67 -9.91 22.89 -9.11
CA SER A 67 -10.87 23.82 -9.74
C SER A 67 -11.65 24.62 -8.70
N LEU A 68 -12.03 23.98 -7.58
CA LEU A 68 -12.69 24.64 -6.46
C LEU A 68 -11.76 25.69 -5.81
N TYR A 69 -10.49 25.34 -5.59
CA TYR A 69 -9.50 26.28 -5.05
C TYR A 69 -9.32 27.50 -5.95
N LYS A 70 -9.23 27.30 -7.27
CA LYS A 70 -9.13 28.39 -8.25
C LYS A 70 -10.35 29.31 -8.22
N GLY A 71 -11.56 28.74 -8.19
CA GLY A 71 -12.79 29.53 -8.11
C GLY A 71 -12.86 30.41 -6.86
N ILE A 72 -12.38 29.91 -5.71
CA ILE A 72 -12.30 30.71 -4.48
C ILE A 72 -11.26 31.83 -4.60
N ALA A 73 -10.10 31.54 -5.17
CA ALA A 73 -9.06 32.54 -5.39
C ALA A 73 -9.54 33.66 -6.34
N ASP A 74 -10.19 33.30 -7.45
CA ASP A 74 -10.74 34.25 -8.42
C ASP A 74 -11.84 35.13 -7.80
N MET A 75 -12.70 34.55 -6.95
CA MET A 75 -13.70 35.31 -6.18
C MET A 75 -13.05 36.31 -5.22
N ALA A 76 -11.98 35.92 -4.53
CA ALA A 76 -11.28 36.81 -3.61
C ALA A 76 -10.58 37.98 -4.33
N GLU A 77 -10.10 37.76 -5.55
CA GLU A 77 -9.38 38.78 -6.32
C GLU A 77 -10.30 39.68 -7.15
N THR A 78 -11.33 39.12 -7.79
CA THR A 78 -12.15 39.83 -8.80
C THR A 78 -13.58 40.11 -8.35
N GLY A 79 -14.03 39.51 -7.24
CA GLY A 79 -15.42 39.52 -6.82
C GLY A 79 -16.35 38.71 -7.74
N THR A 80 -15.80 37.99 -8.73
CA THR A 80 -16.53 37.17 -9.70
C THR A 80 -15.90 35.78 -9.74
N GLY A 81 -16.69 34.75 -9.44
CA GLY A 81 -16.25 33.36 -9.50
C GLY A 81 -17.37 32.44 -9.08
N ASP A 82 -17.57 31.32 -9.77
CA ASP A 82 -18.58 30.34 -9.40
C ASP A 82 -17.99 29.40 -8.35
N VAL A 83 -18.23 29.71 -7.08
CA VAL A 83 -17.87 28.84 -5.96
C VAL A 83 -19.11 28.07 -5.54
N PRO A 84 -19.05 26.73 -5.39
CA PRO A 84 -20.11 25.99 -4.71
C PRO A 84 -20.22 26.51 -3.27
N GLN A 85 -21.25 27.30 -2.99
CA GLN A 85 -21.43 27.99 -1.70
C GLN A 85 -21.91 27.07 -0.58
N SER A 86 -22.19 25.80 -0.86
CA SER A 86 -22.73 24.86 0.11
C SER A 86 -21.89 23.60 0.22
N LEU A 87 -21.87 23.05 1.44
CA LEU A 87 -21.32 21.73 1.73
C LEU A 87 -22.03 20.64 0.90
N GLU A 88 -23.27 20.88 0.48
CA GLU A 88 -24.06 20.01 -0.41
C GLU A 88 -23.43 19.89 -1.82
N GLY A 89 -22.99 21.01 -2.42
CA GLY A 89 -22.33 20.97 -3.74
C GLY A 89 -21.01 20.19 -3.72
N LEU A 90 -20.28 20.26 -2.59
CA LEU A 90 -19.08 19.44 -2.38
C LEU A 90 -19.43 17.95 -2.22
N GLN A 91 -20.50 17.63 -1.48
CA GLN A 91 -20.97 16.26 -1.33
C GLN A 91 -21.40 15.64 -2.67
N GLU A 92 -22.16 16.38 -3.49
CA GLU A 92 -22.57 15.92 -4.82
C GLU A 92 -21.37 15.65 -5.73
N THR A 93 -20.38 16.55 -5.69
CA THR A 93 -19.13 16.42 -6.44
C THR A 93 -18.36 15.17 -6.02
N LEU A 94 -18.16 14.96 -4.71
CA LEU A 94 -17.51 13.75 -4.19
C LEU A 94 -18.29 12.47 -4.52
N LEU A 95 -19.62 12.50 -4.39
CA LEU A 95 -20.48 11.38 -4.75
C LEU A 95 -20.42 11.06 -6.25
N SER A 96 -20.27 12.07 -7.11
CA SER A 96 -20.12 11.87 -8.56
C SER A 96 -18.81 11.14 -8.89
N VAL A 97 -17.68 11.54 -8.29
CA VAL A 97 -16.39 10.87 -8.48
C VAL A 97 -16.42 9.46 -7.92
N TRP A 98 -16.99 9.32 -6.72
CA TRP A 98 -17.16 8.02 -6.08
C TRP A 98 -17.98 7.09 -6.96
N SER A 99 -19.17 7.49 -7.41
CA SER A 99 -20.03 6.61 -8.21
C SER A 99 -19.38 6.18 -9.53
N LYS A 100 -18.57 7.04 -10.16
CA LYS A 100 -17.83 6.74 -11.38
C LYS A 100 -16.70 5.72 -11.18
N HIS A 101 -15.97 5.81 -10.06
CA HIS A 101 -14.76 5.00 -9.82
C HIS A 101 -14.88 3.98 -8.69
N ALA A 102 -16.04 3.86 -8.04
CA ALA A 102 -16.21 3.06 -6.82
C ALA A 102 -15.77 1.61 -7.03
N GLY A 103 -16.24 0.96 -8.10
CA GLY A 103 -15.90 -0.44 -8.37
C GLY A 103 -14.40 -0.66 -8.55
N LEU A 104 -13.75 0.18 -9.37
CA LEU A 104 -12.31 0.11 -9.62
C LEU A 104 -11.50 0.39 -8.34
N THR A 105 -11.90 1.42 -7.60
CA THR A 105 -11.23 1.82 -6.35
C THR A 105 -11.36 0.75 -5.29
N LEU A 106 -12.56 0.18 -5.08
CA LEU A 106 -12.79 -0.90 -4.12
C LEU A 106 -12.01 -2.15 -4.49
N GLY A 107 -11.97 -2.51 -5.79
CA GLY A 107 -11.12 -3.58 -6.29
C GLY A 107 -9.64 -3.32 -6.00
N GLY A 108 -9.17 -2.11 -6.24
CA GLY A 108 -7.79 -1.70 -5.95
C GLY A 108 -7.45 -1.77 -4.47
N ILE A 109 -8.34 -1.29 -3.59
CA ILE A 109 -8.23 -1.38 -2.13
C ILE A 109 -8.16 -2.85 -1.72
N ALA A 110 -9.05 -3.70 -2.23
CA ALA A 110 -9.08 -5.12 -1.89
C ALA A 110 -7.79 -5.85 -2.28
N LEU A 111 -7.26 -5.62 -3.50
CA LEU A 111 -5.99 -6.19 -3.93
C LEU A 111 -4.81 -5.71 -3.08
N THR A 112 -4.82 -4.42 -2.74
CA THR A 112 -3.81 -3.82 -1.87
C THR A 112 -3.84 -4.46 -0.48
N MET A 113 -5.03 -4.56 0.15
CA MET A 113 -5.18 -5.23 1.44
C MET A 113 -4.80 -6.71 1.39
N ALA A 114 -5.18 -7.42 0.32
CA ALA A 114 -4.81 -8.82 0.13
C ALA A 114 -3.27 -9.00 0.09
N SER A 115 -2.55 -8.09 -0.56
CA SER A 115 -1.09 -8.07 -0.54
C SER A 115 -0.52 -7.92 0.88
N TRP A 116 -1.05 -7.01 1.68
CA TRP A 116 -0.65 -6.81 3.08
C TRP A 116 -0.92 -8.03 3.96
N ILE A 117 -2.12 -8.60 3.86
CA ILE A 117 -2.51 -9.79 4.62
C ILE A 117 -1.58 -10.96 4.27
N TRP A 118 -1.31 -11.19 2.99
CA TRP A 118 -0.37 -12.22 2.56
C TRP A 118 1.07 -11.93 3.04
N GLY A 119 1.50 -10.68 2.98
CA GLY A 119 2.80 -10.23 3.51
C GLY A 119 2.97 -10.54 5.00
N PHE A 120 1.92 -10.31 5.79
CA PHE A 120 1.87 -10.65 7.21
C PHE A 120 2.03 -12.16 7.44
N PHE A 121 1.22 -13.00 6.80
CA PHE A 121 1.32 -14.45 6.94
C PHE A 121 2.69 -15.00 6.51
N THR A 122 3.27 -14.42 5.45
CA THR A 122 4.60 -14.80 4.98
C THR A 122 5.68 -14.42 5.99
N GLY A 123 5.61 -13.23 6.58
CA GLY A 123 6.53 -12.80 7.63
C GLY A 123 6.42 -13.65 8.90
N PHE A 124 5.19 -13.99 9.30
CA PHE A 124 4.95 -14.87 10.46
C PHE A 124 5.54 -16.26 10.23
N SER A 125 5.35 -16.83 9.03
CA SER A 125 5.91 -18.12 8.66
C SER A 125 7.44 -18.14 8.68
N LEU A 126 8.11 -17.03 8.30
CA LEU A 126 9.57 -16.90 8.46
C LEU A 126 10.00 -16.88 9.92
N MET A 127 9.21 -16.28 10.82
CA MET A 127 9.50 -16.29 12.26
C MET A 127 9.35 -17.70 12.85
N THR A 128 8.32 -18.44 12.44
CA THR A 128 8.14 -19.83 12.90
C THR A 128 9.29 -20.72 12.42
N GLU A 129 9.77 -20.53 11.18
CA GLU A 129 10.93 -21.25 10.66
C GLU A 129 12.22 -20.91 11.40
N ALA A 130 12.44 -19.63 11.73
CA ALA A 130 13.58 -19.20 12.51
C ALA A 130 13.58 -19.84 13.92
N ALA A 131 12.43 -19.84 14.59
CA ALA A 131 12.28 -20.44 15.92
C ALA A 131 12.53 -21.96 15.91
N GLN A 132 12.04 -22.68 14.90
CA GLN A 132 12.27 -24.12 14.76
C GLN A 132 13.74 -24.47 14.53
N ARG A 133 14.48 -23.63 13.78
CA ARG A 133 15.92 -23.81 13.55
C ARG A 133 16.74 -23.60 14.82
N GLU A 134 16.40 -22.60 15.63
CA GLU A 134 17.05 -22.36 16.93
C GLU A 134 16.92 -23.57 17.86
N VAL A 135 15.72 -24.17 17.97
CA VAL A 135 15.50 -25.38 18.78
C VAL A 135 16.28 -26.59 18.26
N LYS A 136 16.38 -26.75 16.93
CA LYS A 136 17.10 -27.87 16.31
C LYS A 136 18.61 -27.77 16.53
N ASN A 137 19.18 -26.57 16.44
CA ASN A 137 20.62 -26.34 16.62
C ASN A 137 21.08 -26.49 18.08
N GLN A 138 20.16 -26.54 19.04
CA GLN A 138 20.45 -26.77 20.47
C GLN A 138 20.44 -28.25 20.88
N LYS A 139 20.02 -29.16 20.00
CA LYS A 139 20.01 -30.62 20.23
C LYS A 139 21.19 -31.29 19.54
#